data_AF-A0A920YUT1-F1
#
_entry.id   AF-A0A920YUT1-F1
#
_cell.length_a   1.000
_cell.length_b   1.000
_cell.length_c   1.000
_cell.angle_alpha   90.00
_cell.angle_beta   90.00
_cell.angle_gamma   90.00
#
_symmetry.space_group_name_H-M   'P 1'
#
loop_
_entity.id
_entity.type
_entity.pdbx_description
1 polymer ?
#
loop_
_entity_poly.entity_id
_entity_poly.type
_entity_poly.pdbx_seq_one_letter_code
_entity_poly.pdbx_strand_id
1 'polypeptide(L)'
;MNNVSNRKCSRKKMMWVIAIIGVVVAVTAIFISFQVIRNNTENKIVATVNGDPVYVEEFRERLLMQKVPVQQFFREKYGIQAGDGFWESYFEGENPLKTAKEMALNECVQIKVEQQLGRDKGLVEDISYPAFLKQLEKENKRRKKAVENNEIIYGPVEYQKNVYYEYLYSNMKIALKELLEGKEIQFTEEDLMSYYEQIKDSLYRKEGEVKILKAYVTYTDENRNFSEENRKAALEKIRQVKLKMDQGENIKNISDSSPKGESLKVNFVEQVFNEKTAKHDQQSALELKTRARRLSVGEISDIIEENNTFYVIKCLEREADGYKSFEEVRENVKSKFIDEKYNEMVEGLVKAAKVEIVGSVYDRINMQ
;
A
#
# COMPACT_ATOMS: atom_id res chain seq x y z
N MET A 1 -5.04 -37.90 -78.94
CA MET A 1 -4.33 -36.86 -78.17
C MET A 1 -5.08 -36.62 -76.87
N ASN A 2 -4.45 -36.83 -75.70
CA ASN A 2 -4.79 -36.30 -74.36
C ASN A 2 -4.38 -37.28 -73.25
N ASN A 3 -3.09 -37.31 -72.87
CA ASN A 3 -2.72 -37.82 -71.53
C ASN A 3 -1.33 -37.39 -71.00
N VAL A 4 -0.74 -36.32 -71.56
CA VAL A 4 0.58 -35.82 -71.12
C VAL A 4 0.48 -34.60 -70.18
N SER A 5 -0.63 -33.86 -70.21
CA SER A 5 -0.83 -32.65 -69.39
C SER A 5 -1.12 -32.96 -67.90
N ASN A 6 -1.80 -34.08 -67.60
CA ASN A 6 -2.24 -34.40 -66.23
C ASN A 6 -1.10 -34.86 -65.29
N ARG A 7 -0.04 -35.50 -65.83
CA ARG A 7 1.11 -35.98 -65.02
C ARG A 7 2.04 -34.86 -64.53
N LYS A 8 2.19 -33.77 -65.29
CA LYS A 8 3.00 -32.60 -64.88
C LYS A 8 2.32 -31.79 -63.77
N CYS A 9 0.98 -31.69 -63.79
CA CYS A 9 0.21 -31.01 -62.74
C CYS A 9 0.25 -31.76 -61.40
N SER A 10 0.16 -33.10 -61.44
CA SER A 10 0.29 -33.97 -60.27
C SER A 10 1.68 -33.90 -59.60
N ARG A 11 2.77 -33.89 -60.38
CA ARG A 11 4.14 -33.76 -59.82
C ARG A 11 4.39 -32.41 -59.15
N LYS A 12 3.90 -31.30 -59.73
CA LYS A 12 4.02 -29.98 -59.10
C LYS A 12 3.23 -29.92 -57.78
N LYS A 13 1.99 -30.44 -57.76
CA LYS A 13 1.20 -30.55 -56.53
C LYS A 13 1.89 -31.42 -55.47
N MET A 14 2.48 -32.55 -55.88
CA MET A 14 3.27 -33.41 -55.00
C MET A 14 4.51 -32.69 -54.42
N MET A 15 5.22 -31.91 -55.23
CA MET A 15 6.37 -31.12 -54.74
C MET A 15 5.95 -30.01 -53.76
N TRP A 16 4.80 -29.36 -53.98
CA TRP A 16 4.24 -28.40 -53.03
C TRP A 16 3.84 -29.06 -51.70
N VAL A 17 3.25 -30.25 -51.73
CA VAL A 17 2.92 -31.02 -50.51
C VAL A 17 4.18 -31.41 -49.74
N ILE A 18 5.22 -31.90 -50.42
CA ILE A 18 6.51 -32.24 -49.79
C ILE A 18 7.19 -31.00 -49.18
N ALA A 19 7.14 -29.86 -49.87
CA ALA A 19 7.68 -28.61 -49.36
C ALA A 19 6.91 -28.13 -48.11
N ILE A 20 5.58 -28.22 -48.09
CA ILE A 20 4.76 -27.86 -46.93
C ILE A 20 5.05 -28.78 -45.74
N ILE A 21 5.15 -30.09 -45.96
CA ILE A 21 5.51 -31.04 -44.89
C ILE A 21 6.90 -30.73 -44.33
N GLY A 22 7.88 -30.43 -45.19
CA GLY A 22 9.22 -30.03 -44.77
C GLY A 22 9.22 -28.77 -43.90
N VAL A 23 8.42 -27.75 -44.25
CA VAL A 23 8.27 -26.51 -43.46
C VAL A 23 7.60 -26.80 -42.11
N VAL A 24 6.55 -27.62 -42.06
CA VAL A 24 5.87 -28.00 -40.81
C VAL A 24 6.81 -28.78 -39.88
N VAL A 25 7.61 -29.70 -40.40
CA VAL A 25 8.61 -30.44 -39.62
C VAL A 25 9.70 -29.51 -39.09
N ALA A 26 10.16 -28.54 -39.88
CA ALA A 26 11.15 -27.56 -39.42
C ALA A 26 10.59 -26.65 -38.32
N VAL A 27 9.36 -26.14 -38.47
CA VAL A 27 8.71 -25.28 -37.46
C VAL A 27 8.44 -26.03 -36.16
N THR A 28 8.00 -27.30 -36.24
CA THR A 28 7.81 -28.15 -35.06
C THR A 28 9.13 -28.50 -34.37
N ALA A 29 10.19 -28.80 -35.13
CA ALA A 29 11.53 -29.02 -34.57
C ALA A 29 12.10 -27.76 -33.89
N ILE A 30 11.88 -26.57 -34.46
CA ILE A 30 12.25 -25.29 -33.84
C ILE A 30 11.43 -25.04 -32.58
N PHE A 31 10.13 -25.32 -32.59
CA PHE A 31 9.27 -25.19 -31.41
C PHE A 31 9.67 -26.15 -30.29
N ILE A 32 9.96 -27.42 -30.62
CA ILE A 32 10.45 -28.42 -29.65
C ILE A 32 11.83 -28.01 -29.12
N SER A 33 12.74 -27.56 -29.98
CA SER A 33 14.07 -27.07 -29.55
C SER A 33 13.96 -25.84 -28.66
N PHE A 34 13.05 -24.92 -28.99
CA PHE A 34 12.75 -23.74 -28.17
C PHE A 34 12.15 -24.13 -26.82
N GLN A 35 11.21 -25.07 -26.78
CA GLN A 35 10.65 -25.62 -25.53
C GLN A 35 11.71 -26.34 -24.68
N VAL A 36 12.62 -27.11 -25.30
CA VAL A 36 13.71 -27.80 -24.59
C VAL A 36 14.75 -26.82 -24.05
N ILE A 37 15.11 -25.78 -24.81
CA ILE A 37 16.03 -24.72 -24.35
C ILE A 37 15.39 -23.89 -23.23
N ARG A 38 14.07 -23.62 -23.30
CA ARG A 38 13.32 -22.92 -22.26
C ARG A 38 13.23 -23.75 -20.96
N ASN A 39 12.83 -25.01 -21.06
CA ASN A 39 12.79 -25.96 -19.92
C ASN A 39 14.17 -26.17 -19.28
N ASN A 40 15.25 -26.19 -20.08
CA ASN A 40 16.62 -26.30 -19.57
C ASN A 40 17.10 -25.03 -18.85
N THR A 41 16.44 -23.89 -19.01
CA THR A 41 16.79 -22.63 -18.34
C THR A 41 15.91 -22.39 -17.11
N GLU A 42 14.64 -22.79 -17.14
CA GLU A 42 13.68 -22.67 -16.03
C GLU A 42 14.08 -23.53 -14.82
N ASN A 43 14.67 -24.71 -15.04
CA ASN A 43 15.16 -25.58 -13.96
C ASN A 43 16.58 -25.27 -13.47
N LYS A 44 17.22 -24.21 -13.95
CA LYS A 44 18.55 -23.83 -13.46
C LYS A 44 18.45 -23.19 -12.08
N ILE A 45 19.43 -23.50 -11.25
CA ILE A 45 19.57 -22.97 -9.90
C ILE A 45 20.47 -21.73 -9.98
N VAL A 46 20.02 -20.63 -9.40
CA VAL A 46 20.80 -19.39 -9.30
C VAL A 46 21.60 -19.35 -8.01
N ALA A 47 21.04 -19.87 -6.92
CA ALA A 47 21.66 -19.98 -5.62
C ALA A 47 21.00 -21.11 -4.82
N THR A 48 21.63 -21.55 -3.74
CA THR A 48 20.97 -22.33 -2.70
C THR A 48 20.97 -21.58 -1.37
N VAL A 49 19.98 -21.85 -0.54
CA VAL A 49 19.85 -21.32 0.82
C VAL A 49 19.67 -22.51 1.74
N ASN A 50 20.64 -22.78 2.61
CA ASN A 50 20.68 -24.00 3.45
C ASN A 50 20.51 -25.30 2.63
N GLY A 51 20.97 -25.30 1.38
CA GLY A 51 20.85 -26.43 0.46
C GLY A 51 19.55 -26.47 -0.37
N ASP A 52 18.53 -25.68 -0.02
CA ASP A 52 17.32 -25.57 -0.85
C ASP A 52 17.55 -24.63 -2.05
N PRO A 53 17.11 -25.00 -3.27
CA PRO A 53 17.39 -24.24 -4.48
C PRO A 53 16.52 -22.99 -4.59
N VAL A 54 17.13 -21.92 -5.09
CA VAL A 54 16.45 -20.78 -5.72
C VAL A 54 16.59 -20.94 -7.23
N TYR A 55 15.47 -21.05 -7.93
CA TYR A 55 15.46 -21.26 -9.38
C TYR A 55 15.60 -19.93 -10.13
N VAL A 56 16.10 -19.98 -11.37
CA VAL A 56 16.24 -18.77 -12.22
C VAL A 56 14.91 -18.06 -12.42
N GLU A 57 13.82 -18.80 -12.63
CA GLU A 57 12.49 -18.21 -12.81
C GLU A 57 11.98 -17.55 -11.50
N GLU A 58 12.17 -18.22 -10.36
CA GLU A 58 11.86 -17.68 -9.04
C GLU A 58 12.61 -16.36 -8.77
N PHE A 59 13.91 -16.34 -9.04
CA PHE A 59 14.75 -15.15 -8.88
C PHE A 59 14.37 -14.03 -9.84
N ARG A 60 14.04 -14.34 -11.09
CA ARG A 60 13.64 -13.33 -12.09
C ARG A 60 12.38 -12.59 -11.67
N GLU A 61 11.39 -13.28 -11.11
CA GLU A 61 10.19 -12.63 -10.60
C GLU A 61 10.54 -11.60 -9.52
N ARG A 62 11.44 -11.96 -8.58
CA ARG A 62 11.92 -11.04 -7.54
C ARG A 62 12.74 -9.89 -8.12
N LEU A 63 13.62 -10.17 -9.09
CA LEU A 63 14.40 -9.15 -9.78
C LEU A 63 13.52 -8.09 -10.44
N LEU A 64 12.43 -8.50 -11.09
CA LEU A 64 11.49 -7.58 -11.73
C LEU A 64 10.79 -6.66 -10.71
N MET A 65 10.51 -7.15 -9.50
CA MET A 65 9.95 -6.33 -8.42
C MET A 65 10.92 -5.23 -7.95
N GLN A 66 12.24 -5.46 -8.09
CA GLN A 66 13.27 -4.48 -7.71
C GLN A 66 13.44 -3.33 -8.71
N LYS A 67 12.76 -3.37 -9.85
CA LYS A 67 12.86 -2.32 -10.89
C LYS A 67 12.54 -0.93 -10.33
N VAL A 68 11.38 -0.77 -9.69
CA VAL A 68 10.93 0.54 -9.18
C VAL A 68 11.75 1.01 -7.97
N PRO A 69 12.00 0.17 -6.95
CA PRO A 69 12.84 0.57 -5.81
C PRO A 69 14.23 1.04 -6.22
N VAL A 70 14.89 0.33 -7.15
CA VAL A 70 16.24 0.70 -7.60
C VAL A 70 16.22 2.00 -8.40
N GLN A 71 15.26 2.17 -9.31
CA GLN A 71 15.11 3.44 -10.04
C GLN A 71 14.85 4.62 -9.08
N GLN A 72 14.09 4.40 -8.01
CA GLN A 72 13.88 5.40 -6.96
C GLN A 72 15.16 5.72 -6.19
N PHE A 73 15.89 4.69 -5.77
CA PHE A 73 17.17 4.85 -5.07
C PHE A 73 18.17 5.68 -5.89
N PHE A 74 18.38 5.34 -7.17
CA PHE A 74 19.32 6.08 -8.03
C PHE A 74 18.84 7.50 -8.35
N ARG A 75 17.52 7.73 -8.41
CA ARG A 75 16.96 9.07 -8.56
C ARG A 75 17.18 9.94 -7.33
N GLU A 76 16.93 9.39 -6.13
CA GLU A 76 17.05 10.12 -4.88
C GLU A 76 18.51 10.40 -4.51
N LYS A 77 19.40 9.42 -4.73
CA LYS A 77 20.81 9.51 -4.36
C LYS A 77 21.64 10.29 -5.38
N TYR A 78 21.38 10.11 -6.68
CA TYR A 78 22.22 10.65 -7.76
C TYR A 78 21.48 11.59 -8.72
N GLY A 79 20.17 11.82 -8.54
CA GLY A 79 19.38 12.63 -9.47
C GLY A 79 19.16 11.97 -10.85
N ILE A 80 19.45 10.66 -10.99
CA ILE A 80 19.40 9.96 -12.27
C ILE A 80 17.98 9.46 -12.56
N GLN A 81 17.45 9.80 -13.73
CA GLN A 81 16.23 9.20 -14.25
C GLN A 81 16.58 7.93 -15.06
N ALA A 82 15.77 6.89 -14.91
CA ALA A 82 15.98 5.65 -15.63
C ALA A 82 15.66 5.82 -17.13
N GLY A 83 16.61 5.47 -17.98
CA GLY A 83 16.49 5.49 -19.43
C GLY A 83 17.28 4.34 -20.06
N ASP A 84 17.56 4.46 -21.36
CA ASP A 84 18.32 3.45 -22.10
C ASP A 84 19.72 3.28 -21.51
N GLY A 85 20.16 2.03 -21.36
CA GLY A 85 21.47 1.71 -20.79
C GLY A 85 21.59 1.91 -19.27
N PHE A 86 20.50 2.27 -18.57
CA PHE A 86 20.51 2.49 -17.13
C PHE A 86 21.04 1.29 -16.34
N TRP A 87 20.61 0.08 -16.70
CA TRP A 87 20.97 -1.15 -15.98
C TRP A 87 22.44 -1.55 -16.18
N GLU A 88 23.04 -1.16 -17.29
CA GLU A 88 24.43 -1.44 -17.66
C GLU A 88 25.41 -0.34 -17.22
N SER A 89 24.88 0.83 -16.82
CA SER A 89 25.69 1.99 -16.42
C SER A 89 26.25 1.89 -15.01
N TYR A 90 27.25 2.72 -14.72
CA TYR A 90 27.81 2.88 -13.37
C TYR A 90 27.69 4.35 -12.95
N PHE A 91 27.20 4.59 -11.74
CA PHE A 91 27.06 5.90 -11.12
C PHE A 91 27.86 5.90 -9.84
N GLU A 92 28.99 6.62 -9.84
CA GLU A 92 29.94 6.65 -8.71
C GLU A 92 30.38 5.25 -8.22
N GLY A 93 30.51 4.30 -9.16
CA GLY A 93 30.91 2.92 -8.86
C GLY A 93 29.75 1.96 -8.55
N GLU A 94 28.52 2.45 -8.43
CA GLU A 94 27.32 1.63 -8.24
C GLU A 94 26.62 1.33 -9.57
N ASN A 95 26.31 0.07 -9.81
CA ASN A 95 25.61 -0.37 -11.03
C ASN A 95 24.16 -0.79 -10.68
N PRO A 96 23.14 -0.21 -11.32
CA PRO A 96 21.74 -0.50 -10.97
C PRO A 96 21.34 -1.97 -11.12
N LEU A 97 21.85 -2.68 -12.14
CA LEU A 97 21.54 -4.10 -12.30
C LEU A 97 22.13 -4.93 -11.16
N LYS A 98 23.36 -4.65 -10.75
CA LYS A 98 24.01 -5.29 -9.61
C LYS A 98 23.22 -5.03 -8.34
N THR A 99 22.84 -3.77 -8.07
CA THR A 99 21.99 -3.41 -6.92
C THR A 99 20.66 -4.17 -6.94
N ALA A 100 19.98 -4.21 -8.10
CA ALA A 100 18.71 -4.94 -8.23
C ALA A 100 18.87 -6.45 -7.97
N LYS A 101 19.94 -7.06 -8.48
CA LYS A 101 20.22 -8.48 -8.28
C LYS A 101 20.61 -8.81 -6.84
N GLU A 102 21.29 -7.91 -6.15
CA GLU A 102 21.59 -8.06 -4.71
C GLU A 102 20.32 -7.95 -3.88
N MET A 103 19.47 -6.95 -4.14
CA MET A 103 18.17 -6.81 -3.48
C MET A 103 17.26 -8.02 -3.71
N ALA A 104 17.17 -8.49 -4.96
CA ALA A 104 16.38 -9.66 -5.32
C ALA A 104 16.91 -10.95 -4.68
N LEU A 105 18.24 -11.11 -4.57
CA LEU A 105 18.84 -12.25 -3.90
C LEU A 105 18.52 -12.22 -2.41
N ASN A 106 18.66 -11.06 -1.75
CA ASN A 106 18.32 -10.91 -0.33
C ASN A 106 16.84 -11.23 -0.07
N GLU A 107 15.93 -10.76 -0.93
CA GLU A 107 14.51 -11.11 -0.85
C GLU A 107 14.29 -12.62 -1.05
N CYS A 108 14.95 -13.26 -2.02
CA CYS A 108 14.88 -14.71 -2.23
C CYS A 108 15.37 -15.48 -1.00
N VAL A 109 16.46 -15.04 -0.37
CA VAL A 109 17.01 -15.65 0.84
C VAL A 109 16.00 -15.55 1.98
N GLN A 110 15.45 -14.37 2.22
CA GLN A 110 14.41 -14.17 3.24
C GLN A 110 13.20 -15.08 2.98
N ILE A 111 12.64 -15.06 1.77
CA ILE A 111 11.50 -15.90 1.41
C ILE A 111 11.83 -17.39 1.62
N LYS A 112 13.00 -17.84 1.19
CA LYS A 112 13.39 -19.25 1.32
C LYS A 112 13.55 -19.66 2.78
N VAL A 113 14.10 -18.81 3.62
CA VAL A 113 14.20 -19.04 5.07
C VAL A 113 12.81 -19.13 5.71
N GLU A 114 11.89 -18.23 5.35
CA GLU A 114 10.51 -18.27 5.85
C GLU A 114 9.78 -19.55 5.37
N GLN A 115 10.01 -19.99 4.14
CA GLN A 115 9.49 -21.26 3.62
C GLN A 115 10.08 -22.48 4.34
N GLN A 116 11.39 -22.48 4.61
CA GLN A 116 12.06 -23.54 5.38
C GLN A 116 11.46 -23.65 6.78
N LEU A 117 11.26 -22.51 7.45
CA LEU A 117 10.56 -22.49 8.73
C LEU A 117 9.14 -23.05 8.60
N GLY A 118 8.40 -22.66 7.56
CA GLY A 118 7.09 -23.23 7.24
C GLY A 118 7.11 -24.76 7.11
N ARG A 119 8.11 -25.29 6.42
CA ARG A 119 8.32 -26.74 6.27
C ARG A 119 8.67 -27.42 7.59
N ASP A 120 9.57 -26.84 8.36
CA ASP A 120 10.02 -27.39 9.65
C ASP A 120 8.87 -27.41 10.68
N LYS A 121 7.91 -26.49 10.56
CA LYS A 121 6.67 -26.46 11.35
C LYS A 121 5.54 -27.31 10.75
N GLY A 122 5.76 -27.98 9.61
CA GLY A 122 4.79 -28.86 8.96
C GLY A 122 3.66 -28.13 8.22
N LEU A 123 3.82 -26.85 7.89
CA LEU A 123 2.82 -26.07 7.14
C LEU A 123 2.91 -26.28 5.62
N VAL A 124 4.10 -26.61 5.10
CA VAL A 124 4.36 -26.83 3.69
C VAL A 124 5.32 -28.01 3.52
N GLU A 125 4.98 -29.01 2.73
CA GLU A 125 5.85 -30.19 2.54
C GLU A 125 7.01 -29.91 1.55
N ASP A 126 6.69 -29.32 0.39
CA ASP A 126 7.66 -29.04 -0.68
C ASP A 126 7.67 -27.55 -1.02
N ILE A 127 8.80 -26.90 -0.72
CA ILE A 127 9.03 -25.46 -0.88
C ILE A 127 9.74 -25.11 -2.19
N SER A 128 9.90 -26.08 -3.08
CA SER A 128 10.56 -25.86 -4.37
C SER A 128 9.67 -25.10 -5.33
N TYR A 129 10.27 -24.27 -6.18
CA TYR A 129 9.52 -23.53 -7.21
C TYR A 129 8.74 -24.45 -8.17
N PRO A 130 9.28 -25.60 -8.62
CA PRO A 130 8.51 -26.57 -9.41
C PRO A 130 7.27 -27.12 -8.69
N ALA A 131 7.33 -27.34 -7.38
CA ALA A 131 6.17 -27.76 -6.60
C ALA A 131 5.09 -26.67 -6.55
N PHE A 132 5.50 -25.42 -6.35
CA PHE A 132 4.61 -24.27 -6.48
C PHE A 132 3.92 -24.22 -7.86
N LEU A 133 4.65 -24.40 -8.95
CA LEU A 133 4.07 -24.41 -10.31
C LEU A 133 3.03 -25.53 -10.48
N LYS A 134 3.29 -26.72 -9.96
CA LYS A 134 2.32 -27.83 -9.96
C LYS A 134 1.08 -27.49 -9.13
N GLN A 135 1.25 -26.83 -7.99
CA GLN A 135 0.14 -26.39 -7.14
C GLN A 135 -0.73 -25.34 -7.85
N LEU A 136 -0.10 -24.38 -8.53
CA LEU A 136 -0.78 -23.38 -9.35
C LEU A 136 -1.60 -24.03 -10.47
N GLU A 137 -1.00 -24.96 -11.21
CA GLU A 137 -1.69 -25.67 -12.29
C GLU A 137 -2.89 -26.47 -11.75
N LYS A 138 -2.71 -27.17 -10.63
CA LYS A 138 -3.78 -27.94 -9.98
C LYS A 138 -4.92 -27.03 -9.53
N GLU A 139 -4.63 -25.90 -8.91
CA GLU A 139 -5.63 -24.95 -8.45
C GLU A 139 -6.38 -24.32 -9.63
N ASN A 140 -5.70 -23.86 -10.67
CA ASN A 140 -6.35 -23.32 -11.86
C ASN A 140 -7.23 -24.35 -12.57
N LYS A 141 -6.82 -25.63 -12.62
CA LYS A 141 -7.68 -26.73 -13.11
C LYS A 141 -8.92 -26.94 -12.24
N ARG A 142 -8.78 -26.91 -10.92
CA ARG A 142 -9.90 -27.02 -9.97
C ARG A 142 -10.90 -25.89 -10.18
N ARG A 143 -10.42 -24.65 -10.28
CA ARG A 143 -11.26 -23.45 -10.47
C ARG A 143 -12.00 -23.46 -11.80
N LYS A 144 -11.34 -23.88 -12.88
CA LYS A 144 -12.00 -24.07 -14.19
C LYS A 144 -13.16 -25.06 -14.10
N LYS A 145 -12.96 -26.22 -13.46
CA LYS A 145 -14.03 -27.21 -13.23
C LYS A 145 -15.16 -26.68 -12.35
N ALA A 146 -14.84 -25.94 -11.29
CA ALA A 146 -15.84 -25.32 -10.42
C ALA A 146 -16.75 -24.36 -11.21
N VAL A 147 -16.17 -23.55 -12.11
CA VAL A 147 -16.94 -22.66 -12.99
C VAL A 147 -17.81 -23.46 -13.98
N GLU A 148 -17.27 -24.51 -14.60
CA GLU A 148 -18.03 -25.41 -15.47
C GLU A 148 -19.23 -26.05 -14.74
N ASN A 149 -19.09 -26.32 -13.44
CA ASN A 149 -20.13 -26.88 -12.57
C ASN A 149 -21.09 -25.83 -11.97
N ASN A 150 -20.95 -24.53 -12.32
CA ASN A 150 -21.68 -23.41 -11.71
C ASN A 150 -21.50 -23.28 -10.18
N GLU A 151 -20.35 -23.71 -9.66
CA GLU A 151 -19.97 -23.52 -8.26
C GLU A 151 -19.48 -22.08 -8.02
N ILE A 152 -19.74 -21.54 -6.83
CA ILE A 152 -19.27 -20.20 -6.45
C ILE A 152 -17.77 -20.26 -6.19
N ILE A 153 -17.01 -19.47 -6.95
CA ILE A 153 -15.59 -19.22 -6.70
C ILE A 153 -15.36 -17.75 -6.31
N TYR A 154 -14.50 -17.52 -5.33
CA TYR A 154 -14.09 -16.18 -4.91
C TYR A 154 -12.77 -15.80 -5.57
N GLY A 155 -12.74 -14.66 -6.26
CA GLY A 155 -11.55 -14.17 -6.98
C GLY A 155 -11.52 -14.61 -8.45
N PRO A 156 -10.34 -14.55 -9.12
CA PRO A 156 -10.26 -14.84 -10.54
C PRO A 156 -10.52 -16.32 -10.84
N VAL A 157 -11.02 -16.60 -12.05
CA VAL A 157 -11.18 -17.96 -12.58
C VAL A 157 -9.84 -18.65 -12.72
N GLU A 158 -8.81 -17.90 -13.12
CA GLU A 158 -7.45 -18.39 -13.29
C GLU A 158 -6.50 -17.41 -12.60
N TYR A 159 -5.72 -17.92 -11.64
CA TYR A 159 -4.67 -17.13 -11.02
C TYR A 159 -3.49 -16.97 -11.96
N GLN A 160 -2.94 -15.76 -11.96
CA GLN A 160 -1.58 -15.52 -12.44
C GLN A 160 -0.56 -16.01 -11.42
N LYS A 161 0.63 -16.35 -11.93
CA LYS A 161 1.71 -16.97 -11.15
C LYS A 161 2.11 -16.14 -9.93
N ASN A 162 2.43 -14.86 -10.12
CA ASN A 162 2.80 -13.94 -9.05
C ASN A 162 1.69 -13.78 -8.00
N VAL A 163 0.44 -13.59 -8.43
CA VAL A 163 -0.72 -13.43 -7.53
C VAL A 163 -0.89 -14.66 -6.64
N TYR A 164 -0.79 -15.86 -7.22
CA TYR A 164 -0.93 -17.09 -6.45
C TYR A 164 0.26 -17.34 -5.53
N TYR A 165 1.47 -17.02 -5.99
CA TYR A 165 2.67 -17.12 -5.15
C TYR A 165 2.53 -16.23 -3.91
N GLU A 166 2.19 -14.95 -4.09
CA GLU A 166 2.01 -14.01 -2.98
C GLU A 166 0.87 -14.44 -2.05
N TYR A 167 -0.22 -14.99 -2.59
CA TYR A 167 -1.32 -15.53 -1.80
C TYR A 167 -0.86 -16.69 -0.90
N LEU A 168 -0.19 -17.69 -1.47
CA LEU A 168 0.32 -18.84 -0.70
C LEU A 168 1.37 -18.41 0.32
N TYR A 169 2.28 -17.53 -0.09
CA TYR A 169 3.35 -17.03 0.76
C TYR A 169 2.81 -16.22 1.95
N SER A 170 1.87 -15.30 1.70
CA SER A 170 1.25 -14.48 2.74
C SER A 170 0.47 -15.34 3.74
N ASN A 171 -0.30 -16.32 3.26
CA ASN A 171 -1.04 -17.23 4.14
C ASN A 171 -0.11 -18.11 4.98
N MET A 172 1.00 -18.58 4.40
CA MET A 172 2.01 -19.33 5.14
C MET A 172 2.62 -18.47 6.26
N LYS A 173 2.93 -17.19 5.99
CA LYS A 173 3.43 -16.26 7.01
C LYS A 173 2.42 -16.00 8.13
N ILE A 174 1.14 -15.86 7.81
CA ILE A 174 0.07 -15.72 8.80
C ILE A 174 0.00 -16.98 9.67
N ALA A 175 -0.07 -18.16 9.05
CA ALA A 175 -0.11 -19.44 9.76
C ALA A 175 1.15 -19.69 10.62
N LEU A 176 2.33 -19.25 10.15
CA LEU A 176 3.56 -19.29 10.95
C LEU A 176 3.43 -18.44 12.21
N LYS A 177 3.00 -17.18 12.09
CA LYS A 177 2.84 -16.28 13.23
C LYS A 177 1.85 -16.83 14.25
N GLU A 178 0.70 -17.33 13.79
CA GLU A 178 -0.30 -17.97 14.65
C GLU A 178 0.26 -19.21 15.36
N LEU A 179 1.07 -20.03 14.67
CA LEU A 179 1.66 -21.24 15.24
C LEU A 179 2.74 -20.95 16.28
N LEU A 180 3.50 -19.87 16.07
CA LEU A 180 4.60 -19.42 16.93
C LEU A 180 4.12 -18.64 18.15
N GLU A 181 2.96 -17.98 18.04
CA GLU A 181 2.33 -17.24 19.13
C GLU A 181 2.13 -18.12 20.36
N GLY A 182 2.61 -17.64 21.52
CA GLY A 182 2.48 -18.35 22.80
C GLY A 182 3.42 -19.56 22.94
N LYS A 183 4.25 -19.85 21.93
CA LYS A 183 5.26 -20.91 21.98
C LYS A 183 6.66 -20.33 21.88
N GLU A 184 7.09 -20.01 20.67
CA GLU A 184 8.42 -19.44 20.38
C GLU A 184 8.39 -17.91 20.47
N ILE A 185 7.24 -17.30 20.19
CA ILE A 185 6.98 -15.89 20.45
C ILE A 185 6.13 -15.81 21.71
N GLN A 186 6.81 -15.71 22.85
CA GLN A 186 6.19 -15.53 24.16
C GLN A 186 6.12 -14.05 24.52
N PHE A 187 5.06 -13.65 25.20
CA PHE A 187 4.87 -12.30 25.73
C PHE A 187 3.96 -12.34 26.94
N THR A 188 4.12 -11.34 27.80
CA THR A 188 3.28 -11.03 28.94
C THR A 188 2.41 -9.80 28.66
N GLU A 189 1.46 -9.46 29.54
CA GLU A 189 0.76 -8.18 29.46
C GLU A 189 1.72 -7.00 29.60
N GLU A 190 2.71 -7.14 30.49
CA GLU A 190 3.72 -6.13 30.73
C GLU A 190 4.57 -5.85 29.48
N ASP A 191 4.89 -6.89 28.70
CA ASP A 191 5.58 -6.74 27.41
C ASP A 191 4.73 -5.96 26.41
N LEU A 192 3.42 -6.27 26.31
CA LEU A 192 2.50 -5.59 25.40
C LEU A 192 2.26 -4.14 25.81
N MET A 193 2.14 -3.85 27.11
CA MET A 193 2.04 -2.49 27.62
C MET A 193 3.31 -1.69 27.34
N SER A 194 4.48 -2.29 27.59
CA SER A 194 5.78 -1.66 27.29
C SER A 194 5.95 -1.40 25.80
N TYR A 195 5.46 -2.30 24.96
CA TYR A 195 5.48 -2.10 23.51
C TYR A 195 4.51 -1.01 23.07
N TYR A 196 3.29 -0.99 23.61
CA TYR A 196 2.31 0.08 23.37
C TYR A 196 2.91 1.45 23.68
N GLU A 197 3.61 1.60 24.81
CA GLU A 197 4.26 2.86 25.18
C GLU A 197 5.31 3.32 24.16
N GLN A 198 6.00 2.40 23.48
CA GLN A 198 6.97 2.71 22.43
C GLN A 198 6.31 3.17 21.13
N ILE A 199 5.12 2.65 20.80
CA ILE A 199 4.46 2.89 19.50
C ILE A 199 3.26 3.83 19.57
N LYS A 200 2.76 4.19 20.75
CA LYS A 200 1.52 4.98 20.91
C LYS A 200 1.62 6.37 20.27
N ASP A 201 2.80 6.96 20.26
CA ASP A 201 3.04 8.26 19.63
C ASP A 201 2.90 8.24 18.11
N SER A 202 3.28 7.16 17.45
CA SER A 202 3.19 7.05 16.00
C SER A 202 1.86 6.49 15.53
N LEU A 203 1.21 5.63 16.32
CA LEU A 203 0.08 4.83 15.85
C LEU A 203 -1.25 5.05 16.60
N TYR A 204 -1.20 5.55 17.83
CA TYR A 204 -2.38 5.60 18.71
C TYR A 204 -2.66 6.97 19.30
N ARG A 205 -2.08 8.03 18.74
CA ARG A 205 -2.49 9.40 19.04
C ARG A 205 -3.95 9.60 18.69
N LYS A 206 -4.67 10.21 19.61
CA LYS A 206 -6.05 10.64 19.46
C LYS A 206 -6.07 12.16 19.49
N GLU A 207 -6.57 12.79 18.43
CA GLU A 207 -6.82 14.24 18.48
C GLU A 207 -7.97 14.51 19.46
N GLY A 208 -7.75 15.47 20.36
CA GLY A 208 -8.76 15.94 21.29
C GLY A 208 -9.94 16.58 20.57
N GLU A 209 -11.10 16.55 21.22
CA GLU A 209 -12.32 17.15 20.73
C GLU A 209 -12.48 18.58 21.27
N VAL A 210 -12.84 19.53 20.40
CA VAL A 210 -13.23 20.87 20.83
C VAL A 210 -14.62 21.19 20.30
N LYS A 211 -15.56 21.38 21.21
CA LYS A 211 -16.89 21.88 20.88
C LYS A 211 -16.92 23.39 21.08
N ILE A 212 -17.28 24.11 20.04
CA ILE A 212 -17.42 25.57 20.07
C ILE A 212 -18.85 25.99 19.76
N LEU A 213 -19.21 27.14 20.29
CA LEU A 213 -20.27 27.98 19.72
C LEU A 213 -19.60 29.03 18.85
N LYS A 214 -19.98 29.10 17.56
CA LYS A 214 -19.56 30.19 16.67
C LYS A 214 -20.70 31.16 16.41
N ALA A 215 -20.43 32.44 16.63
CA ALA A 215 -21.20 33.54 16.08
C ALA A 215 -20.50 34.03 14.82
N TYR A 216 -21.23 34.23 13.72
CA TYR A 216 -20.61 34.70 12.48
C TYR A 216 -21.49 35.61 11.63
N VAL A 217 -20.83 36.50 10.89
CA VAL A 217 -21.44 37.41 9.92
C VAL A 217 -20.65 37.36 8.62
N THR A 218 -21.26 36.82 7.58
CA THR A 218 -20.71 36.81 6.21
C THR A 218 -21.03 38.15 5.54
N TYR A 219 -20.05 38.77 4.90
CA TYR A 219 -20.19 40.11 4.30
C TYR A 219 -20.23 40.11 2.77
N THR A 220 -20.45 38.95 2.16
CA THR A 220 -20.79 38.86 0.74
C THR A 220 -22.29 38.96 0.53
N ASP A 221 -22.71 39.54 -0.60
CA ASP A 221 -24.12 39.52 -1.01
C ASP A 221 -24.60 38.12 -1.45
N GLU A 222 -25.87 38.00 -1.85
CA GLU A 222 -26.47 36.75 -2.34
C GLU A 222 -25.74 36.18 -3.58
N ASN A 223 -25.05 37.04 -4.34
CA ASN A 223 -24.25 36.68 -5.51
C ASN A 223 -22.77 36.45 -5.18
N ARG A 224 -22.40 36.43 -3.89
CA ARG A 224 -21.03 36.31 -3.36
C ARG A 224 -20.11 37.50 -3.69
N ASN A 225 -20.65 38.66 -4.04
CA ASN A 225 -19.85 39.85 -4.29
C ASN A 225 -19.38 40.48 -2.97
N PHE A 226 -18.14 40.97 -3.01
CA PHE A 226 -17.51 41.69 -1.92
C PHE A 226 -17.85 43.19 -1.97
N SER A 227 -18.08 43.79 -0.81
CA SER A 227 -18.16 45.24 -0.63
C SER A 227 -17.49 45.67 0.68
N GLU A 228 -16.67 46.71 0.63
CA GLU A 228 -16.05 47.31 1.82
C GLU A 228 -17.08 47.85 2.82
N GLU A 229 -18.22 48.35 2.33
CA GLU A 229 -19.34 48.80 3.16
C GLU A 229 -19.88 47.64 4.01
N ASN A 230 -20.11 46.49 3.35
CA ASN A 230 -20.61 45.28 4.01
C ASN A 230 -19.58 44.71 4.99
N ARG A 231 -18.28 44.74 4.64
CA ARG A 231 -17.21 44.30 5.52
C ARG A 231 -17.16 45.15 6.80
N LYS A 232 -17.23 46.49 6.68
CA LYS A 232 -17.27 47.39 7.85
C LYS A 232 -18.52 47.16 8.70
N ALA A 233 -19.69 47.01 8.07
CA ALA A 233 -20.93 46.76 8.79
C ALA A 233 -20.91 45.39 9.51
N ALA A 234 -20.38 44.35 8.89
CA ALA A 234 -20.23 43.03 9.50
C ALA A 234 -19.26 43.06 10.69
N LEU A 235 -18.15 43.79 10.56
CA LEU A 235 -17.18 43.97 11.64
C LEU A 235 -17.80 44.71 12.84
N GLU A 236 -18.64 45.71 12.61
CA GLU A 236 -19.30 46.40 13.72
C GLU A 236 -20.32 45.47 14.40
N LYS A 237 -21.10 44.71 13.63
CA LYS A 237 -22.03 43.74 14.21
C LYS A 237 -21.34 42.68 15.04
N ILE A 238 -20.25 42.10 14.55
CA ILE A 238 -19.56 41.05 15.29
C ILE A 238 -18.85 41.60 16.54
N ARG A 239 -18.43 42.88 16.55
CA ARG A 239 -17.96 43.56 17.78
C ARG A 239 -19.04 43.69 18.83
N GLN A 240 -20.25 44.09 18.43
CA GLN A 240 -21.39 44.17 19.35
C GLN A 240 -21.75 42.79 19.92
N VAL A 241 -21.73 41.75 19.07
CA VAL A 241 -21.92 40.36 19.51
C VAL A 241 -20.85 39.95 20.50
N LYS A 242 -19.56 40.23 20.21
CA LYS A 242 -18.46 39.92 21.13
C LYS A 242 -18.66 40.59 22.49
N LEU A 243 -18.98 41.88 22.51
CA LEU A 243 -19.19 42.64 23.75
C LEU A 243 -20.30 42.01 24.62
N LYS A 244 -21.42 41.62 23.99
CA LYS A 244 -22.53 40.96 24.68
C LYS A 244 -22.15 39.56 25.19
N MET A 245 -21.38 38.80 24.40
CA MET A 245 -20.86 37.50 24.82
C MET A 245 -19.88 37.63 25.99
N ASP A 246 -18.98 38.62 25.97
CA ASP A 246 -18.03 38.91 27.05
C ASP A 246 -18.75 39.32 28.35
N GLN A 247 -19.92 39.96 28.24
CA GLN A 247 -20.80 40.30 29.36
C GLN A 247 -21.63 39.11 29.89
N GLY A 248 -21.53 37.94 29.25
CA GLY A 248 -22.27 36.74 29.64
C GLY A 248 -23.75 36.73 29.23
N GLU A 249 -24.15 37.58 28.27
CA GLU A 249 -25.53 37.62 27.79
C GLU A 249 -25.93 36.31 27.09
N ASN A 250 -27.18 35.88 27.28
CA ASN A 250 -27.68 34.66 26.65
C ASN A 250 -27.84 34.86 25.13
N ILE A 251 -27.40 33.87 24.35
CA ILE A 251 -27.45 33.89 22.87
C ILE A 251 -28.84 34.24 22.33
N LYS A 252 -29.91 33.74 22.96
CA LYS A 252 -31.30 34.05 22.55
C LYS A 252 -31.58 35.55 22.61
N ASN A 253 -31.09 36.24 23.64
CA ASN A 253 -31.25 37.68 23.77
C ASN A 253 -30.41 38.45 22.75
N ILE A 254 -29.22 37.93 22.42
CA ILE A 254 -28.34 38.51 21.40
C ILE A 254 -29.00 38.41 20.01
N SER A 255 -29.56 37.24 19.66
CA SER A 255 -30.24 37.04 18.37
C SER A 255 -31.53 37.86 18.22
N ASP A 256 -32.29 38.04 19.30
CA ASP A 256 -33.57 38.77 19.28
C ASP A 256 -33.39 40.29 19.23
N SER A 257 -32.21 40.79 19.62
CA SER A 257 -31.85 42.22 19.59
C SER A 257 -31.47 42.75 18.21
N SER A 258 -31.33 41.89 17.20
CA SER A 258 -31.06 42.32 15.82
C SER A 258 -32.34 42.84 15.15
N PRO A 259 -32.35 44.07 14.59
CA PRO A 259 -33.53 44.62 13.93
C PRO A 259 -34.01 43.73 12.78
N LYS A 260 -35.32 43.42 12.75
CA LYS A 260 -35.96 42.75 11.61
C LYS A 260 -35.82 43.63 10.36
N GLY A 261 -35.02 43.20 9.38
CA GLY A 261 -34.85 43.88 8.09
C GLY A 261 -33.43 44.31 7.73
N GLU A 262 -32.42 44.02 8.56
CA GLU A 262 -31.01 44.30 8.20
C GLU A 262 -30.45 43.31 7.16
N SER A 263 -29.60 43.81 6.26
CA SER A 263 -28.99 43.05 5.15
C SER A 263 -27.99 41.98 5.57
N LEU A 264 -27.32 42.15 6.73
CA LEU A 264 -26.29 41.23 7.22
C LEU A 264 -26.76 40.51 8.48
N LYS A 265 -26.95 39.19 8.40
CA LYS A 265 -27.50 38.40 9.50
C LYS A 265 -26.39 37.82 10.38
N VAL A 266 -26.54 37.93 11.70
CA VAL A 266 -25.71 37.19 12.67
C VAL A 266 -26.26 35.77 12.80
N ASN A 267 -25.40 34.78 12.68
CA ASN A 267 -25.77 33.38 12.82
C ASN A 267 -25.00 32.74 13.99
N PHE A 268 -25.65 31.84 14.71
CA PHE A 268 -25.07 31.08 15.81
C PHE A 268 -25.17 29.59 15.51
N VAL A 269 -24.05 28.88 15.59
CA VAL A 269 -23.99 27.44 15.29
C VAL A 269 -23.02 26.77 16.27
N GLU A 270 -23.38 25.60 16.78
CA GLU A 270 -22.42 24.73 17.46
C GLU A 270 -21.61 23.95 16.42
N GLN A 271 -20.30 23.89 16.60
CA GLN A 271 -19.41 23.11 15.75
C GLN A 271 -18.46 22.31 16.63
N VAL A 272 -18.21 21.06 16.22
CA VAL A 272 -17.28 20.15 16.88
C VAL A 272 -16.07 19.97 15.95
N PHE A 273 -14.88 20.10 16.51
CA PHE A 273 -13.62 19.77 15.85
C PHE A 273 -13.06 18.48 16.46
N ASN A 274 -13.03 17.40 15.68
CA ASN A 274 -12.44 16.11 16.06
C ASN A 274 -11.89 15.38 14.81
N GLU A 275 -11.39 14.15 14.99
CA GLU A 275 -10.85 13.33 13.89
C GLU A 275 -11.84 13.10 12.74
N LYS A 276 -13.14 12.99 13.04
CA LYS A 276 -14.18 12.70 12.05
C LYS A 276 -14.45 13.92 11.15
N THR A 277 -14.29 15.12 11.68
CA THR A 277 -14.52 16.38 10.94
C THR A 277 -13.23 16.93 10.32
N ALA A 278 -12.06 16.41 10.72
CA ALA A 278 -10.74 16.96 10.39
C ALA A 278 -10.53 17.25 8.89
N LYS A 279 -10.93 16.34 8.00
CA LYS A 279 -10.76 16.51 6.55
C LYS A 279 -11.57 17.70 6.01
N HIS A 280 -12.81 17.85 6.48
CA HIS A 280 -13.67 18.96 6.08
C HIS A 280 -13.16 20.28 6.69
N ASP A 281 -12.82 20.26 7.99
CA ASP A 281 -12.38 21.46 8.71
C ASP A 281 -11.07 22.03 8.15
N GLN A 282 -10.13 21.17 7.72
CA GLN A 282 -8.88 21.60 7.08
C GLN A 282 -9.11 22.38 5.78
N GLN A 283 -10.21 22.11 5.07
CA GLN A 283 -10.52 22.77 3.80
C GLN A 283 -11.34 24.04 3.98
N SER A 284 -12.19 24.12 5.01
CA SER A 284 -13.18 25.20 5.13
C SER A 284 -13.00 26.14 6.33
N ALA A 285 -12.20 25.76 7.33
CA ALA A 285 -12.19 26.42 8.64
C ALA A 285 -10.84 26.28 9.37
N LEU A 286 -9.73 26.50 8.67
CA LEU A 286 -8.38 26.23 9.20
C LEU A 286 -8.00 27.20 10.33
N GLU A 287 -8.21 28.50 10.13
CA GLU A 287 -7.93 29.50 11.18
C GLU A 287 -8.92 29.34 12.33
N LEU A 288 -10.20 29.08 12.04
CA LEU A 288 -11.22 28.83 13.06
C LEU A 288 -10.87 27.62 13.95
N LYS A 289 -10.45 26.49 13.35
CA LYS A 289 -9.98 25.30 14.08
C LYS A 289 -8.75 25.62 14.93
N THR A 290 -7.79 26.34 14.36
CA THR A 290 -6.54 26.72 15.05
C THR A 290 -6.82 27.57 16.28
N ARG A 291 -7.77 28.51 16.19
CA ARG A 291 -8.19 29.37 17.29
C ARG A 291 -8.98 28.60 18.34
N ALA A 292 -9.93 27.77 17.92
CA ALA A 292 -10.72 26.93 18.83
C ALA A 292 -9.84 26.06 19.74
N ARG A 293 -8.77 25.46 19.20
CA ARG A 293 -7.84 24.60 19.96
C ARG A 293 -7.01 25.34 21.02
N ARG A 294 -6.91 26.67 20.96
CA ARG A 294 -6.15 27.48 21.94
C ARG A 294 -7.01 27.95 23.11
N LEU A 295 -8.34 27.92 22.98
CA LEU A 295 -9.25 28.40 24.01
C LEU A 295 -9.38 27.40 25.17
N SER A 296 -9.51 27.95 26.37
CA SER A 296 -9.95 27.25 27.56
C SER A 296 -11.48 27.15 27.57
N VAL A 297 -12.04 26.17 28.29
CA VAL A 297 -13.50 26.02 28.41
C VAL A 297 -14.12 27.31 28.96
N GLY A 298 -15.11 27.85 28.25
CA GLY A 298 -15.78 29.11 28.59
C GLY A 298 -15.13 30.37 28.01
N GLU A 299 -13.89 30.30 27.51
CA GLU A 299 -13.17 31.42 26.92
C GLU A 299 -13.75 31.83 25.57
N ILE A 300 -13.75 33.14 25.28
CA ILE A 300 -14.23 33.74 24.04
C ILE A 300 -13.03 34.28 23.26
N SER A 301 -12.95 33.99 21.97
CA SER A 301 -11.87 34.45 21.11
C SER A 301 -11.92 35.95 20.80
N ASP A 302 -10.81 36.48 20.30
CA ASP A 302 -10.82 37.68 19.46
C ASP A 302 -11.67 37.47 18.19
N ILE A 303 -11.94 38.55 17.47
CA ILE A 303 -12.62 38.49 16.17
C ILE A 303 -11.68 37.83 15.15
N ILE A 304 -12.16 36.78 14.51
CA ILE A 304 -11.46 36.03 13.48
C ILE A 304 -12.06 36.41 12.13
N GLU A 305 -11.24 36.66 11.12
CA GLU A 305 -11.68 36.92 9.75
C GLU A 305 -11.15 35.80 8.85
N GLU A 306 -12.05 35.04 8.24
CA GLU A 306 -11.71 33.94 7.34
C GLU A 306 -12.82 33.83 6.27
N ASN A 307 -12.45 33.60 5.00
CA ASN A 307 -13.41 33.32 3.90
C ASN A 307 -14.59 34.31 3.81
N ASN A 308 -14.29 35.61 3.80
CA ASN A 308 -15.29 36.69 3.75
C ASN A 308 -16.34 36.69 4.87
N THR A 309 -15.96 36.15 6.03
CA THR A 309 -16.81 36.03 7.20
C THR A 309 -16.04 36.43 8.45
N PHE A 310 -16.68 37.20 9.32
CA PHE A 310 -16.18 37.43 10.66
C PHE A 310 -16.79 36.44 11.65
N TYR A 311 -15.96 35.94 12.57
CA TYR A 311 -16.34 35.00 13.60
C TYR A 311 -15.94 35.51 14.98
N VAL A 312 -16.75 35.16 15.98
CA VAL A 312 -16.37 35.12 17.38
C VAL A 312 -16.77 33.75 17.89
N ILE A 313 -15.85 33.05 18.54
CA ILE A 313 -16.08 31.69 19.01
C ILE A 313 -15.94 31.61 20.52
N LYS A 314 -16.76 30.78 21.14
CA LYS A 314 -16.66 30.41 22.56
C LYS A 314 -16.42 28.92 22.68
N CYS A 315 -15.43 28.51 23.46
CA CYS A 315 -15.24 27.10 23.77
C CYS A 315 -16.33 26.65 24.76
N LEU A 316 -17.11 25.63 24.38
CA LEU A 316 -18.15 25.04 25.21
C LEU A 316 -17.61 23.84 25.98
N GLU A 317 -16.94 22.93 25.27
CA GLU A 317 -16.37 21.70 25.82
C GLU A 317 -15.04 21.43 25.14
N ARG A 318 -14.12 20.80 25.88
CA ARG A 318 -12.81 20.41 25.39
C ARG A 318 -12.37 19.10 26.00
N GLU A 319 -12.00 18.16 25.15
CA GLU A 319 -11.22 16.97 25.48
C GLU A 319 -9.78 17.23 25.00
N ALA A 320 -8.80 16.96 25.85
CA ALA A 320 -7.39 17.14 25.49
C ALA A 320 -6.97 16.10 24.44
N ASP A 321 -5.91 16.42 23.70
CA ASP A 321 -5.20 15.40 22.91
C ASP A 321 -4.73 14.28 23.85
N GLY A 322 -4.70 13.07 23.34
CA GLY A 322 -4.32 11.91 24.14
C GLY A 322 -3.97 10.72 23.28
N TYR A 323 -4.20 9.54 23.85
CA TYR A 323 -3.95 8.28 23.18
C TYR A 323 -5.17 7.38 23.34
N LYS A 324 -5.42 6.54 22.33
CA LYS A 324 -6.31 5.39 22.51
C LYS A 324 -5.76 4.52 23.63
N SER A 325 -6.58 4.09 24.57
CA SER A 325 -6.10 3.33 25.72
C SER A 325 -5.55 1.97 25.28
N PHE A 326 -4.65 1.39 26.07
CA PHE A 326 -4.10 0.07 25.78
C PHE A 326 -5.21 -0.97 25.60
N GLU A 327 -6.26 -0.94 26.43
CA GLU A 327 -7.41 -1.85 26.36
C GLU A 327 -8.17 -1.73 25.04
N GLU A 328 -8.34 -0.52 24.50
CA GLU A 328 -9.00 -0.28 23.21
C GLU A 328 -8.21 -0.91 22.05
N VAL A 329 -6.88 -0.84 22.10
CA VAL A 329 -6.01 -1.24 20.98
C VAL A 329 -5.21 -2.52 21.24
N ARG A 330 -5.49 -3.24 22.33
CA ARG A 330 -4.68 -4.37 22.81
C ARG A 330 -4.41 -5.42 21.74
N GLU A 331 -5.43 -5.86 21.01
CA GLU A 331 -5.26 -6.88 19.95
C GLU A 331 -4.41 -6.37 18.77
N ASN A 332 -4.52 -5.09 18.43
CA ASN A 332 -3.68 -4.48 17.39
C ASN A 332 -2.23 -4.34 17.86
N VAL A 333 -2.01 -3.96 19.13
CA VAL A 333 -0.67 -3.90 19.75
C VAL A 333 -0.04 -5.29 19.76
N LYS A 334 -0.78 -6.30 20.19
CA LYS A 334 -0.35 -7.71 20.19
C LYS A 334 0.04 -8.17 18.79
N SER A 335 -0.80 -7.94 17.78
CA SER A 335 -0.50 -8.30 16.39
C SER A 335 0.80 -7.64 15.91
N LYS A 336 1.03 -6.36 16.22
CA LYS A 336 2.26 -5.65 15.86
C LYS A 336 3.50 -6.17 16.60
N PHE A 337 3.33 -6.50 17.88
CA PHE A 337 4.39 -7.10 18.68
C PHE A 337 4.83 -8.45 18.09
N ILE A 338 3.86 -9.30 17.74
CA ILE A 338 4.13 -10.59 17.08
C ILE A 338 4.81 -10.38 15.73
N ASP A 339 4.36 -9.41 14.93
CA ASP A 339 5.01 -9.07 13.67
C ASP A 339 6.49 -8.68 13.87
N GLU A 340 6.78 -7.84 14.86
CA GLU A 340 8.13 -7.41 15.18
C GLU A 340 9.01 -8.58 15.64
N LYS A 341 8.54 -9.39 16.59
CA LYS A 341 9.28 -10.57 17.06
C LYS A 341 9.48 -11.64 16.01
N TYR A 342 8.49 -11.84 15.15
CA TYR A 342 8.61 -12.72 13.99
C TYR A 342 9.70 -12.21 13.04
N ASN A 343 9.71 -10.90 12.73
CA ASN A 343 10.72 -10.32 11.85
C ASN A 343 12.13 -10.41 12.47
N GLU A 344 12.30 -10.11 13.76
CA GLU A 344 13.59 -10.28 14.47
C GLU A 344 14.10 -11.71 14.37
N MET A 345 13.22 -12.70 14.58
CA MET A 345 13.56 -14.12 14.45
C MET A 345 13.98 -14.48 13.02
N VAL A 346 13.20 -14.07 12.02
CA VAL A 346 13.50 -14.33 10.60
C VAL A 346 14.83 -13.66 10.20
N GLU A 347 15.11 -12.43 10.63
CA GLU A 347 16.39 -11.78 10.39
C GLU A 347 17.57 -12.56 10.98
N GLY A 348 17.41 -13.12 12.18
CA GLY A 348 18.39 -14.01 12.79
C GLY A 348 18.65 -15.26 11.91
N LEU A 349 17.58 -15.88 11.41
CA LEU A 349 17.68 -17.04 10.52
C LEU A 349 18.32 -16.69 9.17
N VAL A 350 17.98 -15.54 8.59
CA VAL A 350 18.59 -15.04 7.35
C VAL A 350 20.09 -14.80 7.53
N LYS A 351 20.51 -14.19 8.64
CA LYS A 351 21.93 -13.97 8.96
C LYS A 351 22.70 -15.28 9.15
N ALA A 352 22.04 -16.31 9.66
CA ALA A 352 22.63 -17.64 9.85
C ALA A 352 22.59 -18.53 8.58
N ALA A 353 21.82 -18.13 7.56
CA ALA A 353 21.61 -18.96 6.38
C ALA A 353 22.89 -19.12 5.55
N LYS A 354 23.17 -20.36 5.14
CA LYS A 354 24.26 -20.66 4.20
C LYS A 354 23.78 -20.41 2.77
N VAL A 355 24.29 -19.35 2.14
CA VAL A 355 23.94 -18.98 0.76
C VAL A 355 25.08 -19.33 -0.19
N GLU A 356 24.80 -20.17 -1.19
CA GLU A 356 25.76 -20.55 -2.23
C GLU A 356 25.27 -20.10 -3.61
N ILE A 357 25.94 -19.10 -4.19
CA ILE A 357 25.55 -18.52 -5.49
C ILE A 357 26.22 -19.29 -6.64
N VAL A 358 25.44 -19.67 -7.65
CA VAL A 358 25.96 -20.25 -8.89
C VAL A 358 26.34 -19.12 -9.84
N GLY A 359 27.56 -18.58 -9.69
CA GLY A 359 28.02 -17.38 -10.42
C GLY A 359 27.82 -17.46 -11.94
N SER A 360 28.10 -18.62 -12.55
CA SER A 360 27.93 -18.83 -13.99
C SER A 360 26.49 -18.67 -14.50
N VAL A 361 25.50 -18.85 -13.62
CA VAL A 361 24.08 -18.62 -13.88
C VAL A 361 23.70 -17.20 -13.47
N TYR A 362 24.04 -16.79 -12.24
CA TYR A 362 23.70 -15.48 -11.68
C TYR A 362 24.18 -14.34 -12.57
N ASP A 363 25.43 -14.37 -13.03
CA ASP A 363 26.04 -13.28 -13.81
C ASP A 363 25.38 -13.05 -15.17
N ARG A 364 24.71 -14.07 -15.72
CA ARG A 364 24.02 -13.99 -17.03
C ARG A 364 22.59 -13.45 -16.93
N ILE A 365 22.08 -13.24 -15.72
CA ILE A 365 20.73 -12.70 -15.51
C ILE A 365 20.77 -11.19 -15.64
N ASN A 366 19.95 -10.67 -16.56
CA ASN A 366 19.77 -9.25 -16.83
C ASN A 366 18.37 -8.79 -16.45
N MET A 367 18.19 -7.47 -16.33
CA MET A 367 16.88 -6.84 -16.22
C MET A 367 16.26 -6.79 -17.62
N GLN A 368 15.38 -7.75 -17.94
CA GLN A 368 14.64 -7.79 -19.21
C GLN A 368 13.20 -7.36 -19.03
#